data_AF-A0A8K0G1S5-F1
#
_entry.id   AF-A0A8K0G1S5-F1
#
_cell.length_a   1.000
_cell.length_b   1.000
_cell.length_c   1.000
_cell.angle_alpha   90.00
_cell.angle_beta   90.00
_cell.angle_gamma   90.00
#
_symmetry.space_group_name_H-M   'P 1'
#
loop_
_entity.id
_entity.type
_entity.pdbx_description
1 polymer ?
#
loop_
_entity_poly.entity_id
_entity_poly.type
_entity_poly.pdbx_seq_one_letter_code
_entity_poly.pdbx_strand_id
1 'polypeptide(L)'
;MVRYWILKSLNHGVIDREEVETEGERLRRNDPKLTVNECVLRAFNKIRPIASNGIEDIGLPPINPLIIPEIFMSLDTSMANFTVTVFNYTVGGMNNYDIKEFEYDPETMTYRFRIEFETIPMSGSVKVNGHIINVPIVGNAYANCAF
;
A
#
# COMPACT_ATOMS: atom_id res chain seq x y z
N MET A 1 -10.67 17.38 -16.75
CA MET A 1 -11.86 18.21 -16.49
C MET A 1 -13.08 17.34 -16.72
N VAL A 2 -13.54 16.62 -15.69
CA VAL A 2 -14.78 15.85 -15.76
C VAL A 2 -15.52 16.11 -14.47
N ARG A 3 -16.64 16.82 -14.55
CA ARG A 3 -17.51 17.18 -13.42
C ARG A 3 -18.73 16.26 -13.49
N TYR A 4 -18.88 15.37 -12.51
CA TYR A 4 -20.15 14.67 -12.31
C TYR A 4 -21.00 15.45 -11.31
N TRP A 5 -22.26 15.66 -11.68
CA TRP A 5 -23.28 16.30 -10.86
C TRP A 5 -24.24 15.21 -10.38
N ILE A 6 -24.26 14.90 -9.09
CA ILE A 6 -25.34 14.12 -8.50
C ILE A 6 -26.25 15.10 -7.76
N LEU A 7 -27.45 15.29 -8.30
CA LEU A 7 -28.51 16.10 -7.69
C LEU A 7 -29.16 15.27 -6.58
N LYS A 8 -29.03 15.71 -5.32
CA LYS A 8 -30.01 15.39 -4.28
C LYS A 8 -30.81 16.65 -3.99
N SER A 9 -32.11 16.63 -4.30
CA SER A 9 -33.04 17.64 -3.81
C SER A 9 -33.47 17.29 -2.40
N LEU A 10 -33.53 18.28 -1.49
CA LEU A 10 -34.51 18.28 -0.40
C LEU A 10 -34.74 19.71 0.11
N ASN A 11 -36.02 20.10 0.05
CA ASN A 11 -36.80 21.09 0.78
C ASN A 11 -36.06 22.15 1.62
N HIS A 12 -36.36 23.42 1.30
CA HIS A 12 -35.90 24.68 1.91
C HIS A 12 -34.78 25.42 1.20
N GLY A 13 -34.76 25.42 -0.14
CA GLY A 13 -34.41 26.61 -0.95
C GLY A 13 -33.04 27.27 -0.76
N VAL A 14 -32.17 26.69 0.07
CA VAL A 14 -30.81 27.15 0.36
C VAL A 14 -29.93 25.96 0.07
N ILE A 15 -29.29 26.02 -1.09
CA ILE A 15 -28.22 25.09 -1.44
C ILE A 15 -27.00 25.63 -0.70
N ASP A 16 -26.77 25.16 0.52
CA ASP A 16 -25.48 25.38 1.14
C ASP A 16 -24.43 24.67 0.30
N ARG A 17 -23.57 25.49 -0.31
CA ARG A 17 -22.44 25.05 -1.10
C ARG A 17 -21.34 24.69 -0.11
N GLU A 18 -21.49 23.57 0.58
CA GLU A 18 -20.44 23.07 1.46
C GLU A 18 -19.31 22.54 0.57
N GLU A 19 -18.27 23.36 0.47
CA GLU A 19 -17.03 23.04 -0.20
C GLU A 19 -16.32 21.98 0.65
N VAL A 20 -16.53 20.72 0.31
CA VAL A 20 -15.71 19.63 0.86
C VAL A 20 -14.32 19.80 0.26
N GLU A 21 -13.47 20.57 0.93
CA GLU A 21 -12.03 20.54 0.74
C GLU A 21 -11.56 19.13 1.07
N THR A 22 -11.42 18.28 0.06
CA THR A 22 -10.51 17.14 0.18
C THR A 22 -9.14 17.74 0.43
N GLU A 23 -8.62 17.61 1.66
CA GLU A 23 -7.32 18.11 2.12
C GLU A 23 -6.13 17.35 1.47
N GLY A 24 -6.24 17.07 0.18
CA GLY A 24 -5.12 16.78 -0.70
C GLY A 24 -4.71 18.08 -1.36
N GLU A 25 -3.80 18.80 -0.71
CA GLU A 25 -3.16 20.01 -1.26
C GLU A 25 -2.70 19.72 -2.69
N ARG A 26 -3.44 20.24 -3.68
CA ARG A 26 -3.10 20.09 -5.09
C ARG A 26 -1.78 20.79 -5.31
N LEU A 27 -0.68 20.05 -5.28
CA LEU A 27 0.62 20.56 -5.70
C LEU A 27 0.47 21.00 -7.15
N ARG A 28 0.41 22.32 -7.37
CA ARG A 28 0.25 22.89 -8.70
C ARG A 28 1.49 22.49 -9.49
N ARG A 29 1.28 21.69 -10.55
CA ARG A 29 2.33 21.23 -11.48
C ARG A 29 3.18 22.38 -12.07
N ASN A 30 2.70 23.61 -11.99
CA ASN A 30 3.32 24.84 -12.52
C ASN A 30 3.66 25.87 -11.43
N ASP A 31 3.85 25.48 -10.17
CA ASP A 31 4.39 26.44 -9.19
C ASP A 31 5.87 26.71 -9.51
N PRO A 32 6.25 27.92 -9.98
CA PRO A 32 7.61 28.19 -10.46
C PRO A 32 8.67 28.10 -9.35
N LYS A 33 8.24 28.05 -8.07
CA LYS A 33 9.13 27.94 -6.91
C LYS A 33 9.26 26.51 -6.39
N LEU A 34 8.43 25.57 -6.83
CA LEU A 34 8.42 24.21 -6.33
C LEU A 34 8.98 23.26 -7.39
N THR A 35 10.15 22.69 -7.12
CA THR A 35 10.69 21.66 -8.00
C THR A 35 9.83 20.39 -7.90
N VAL A 36 9.76 19.60 -8.99
CA VAL A 36 9.03 18.31 -9.00
C VAL A 36 9.53 17.40 -7.87
N ASN A 37 10.82 17.53 -7.51
CA ASN A 37 11.43 16.78 -6.42
C ASN A 37 10.86 17.16 -5.05
N GLU A 38 10.74 18.45 -4.74
CA GLU A 38 10.15 18.91 -3.47
C GLU A 38 8.67 18.55 -3.34
N CYS A 39 7.92 18.63 -4.45
CA CYS A 39 6.53 18.19 -4.54
C CYS A 39 6.39 16.73 -4.10
N VAL A 40 7.23 15.86 -4.66
CA VAL A 40 7.16 14.43 -4.41
C VAL A 40 7.64 14.09 -3.00
N LEU A 41 8.73 14.68 -2.52
CA LEU A 41 9.19 14.50 -1.14
C LEU A 41 8.10 14.89 -0.11
N ARG A 42 7.39 16.00 -0.34
CA ARG A 42 6.26 16.40 0.50
C ARG A 42 5.10 15.40 0.45
N ALA A 43 4.77 14.90 -0.74
CA ALA A 43 3.72 13.91 -0.91
C ALA A 43 4.04 12.63 -0.11
N PHE A 44 5.28 12.12 -0.20
CA PHE A 44 5.72 10.97 0.59
C PHE A 44 5.67 11.24 2.10
N ASN A 45 6.11 12.42 2.56
CA ASN A 45 5.99 12.78 3.98
C ASN A 45 4.54 12.81 4.48
N LYS A 46 3.59 13.24 3.63
CA LYS A 46 2.15 13.18 3.94
C LYS A 46 1.59 11.75 3.93
N ILE A 47 2.20 10.83 3.18
CA ILE A 47 1.77 9.42 3.14
C ILE A 47 2.17 8.68 4.43
N ARG A 48 3.23 9.10 5.15
CA ARG A 48 3.65 8.43 6.40
C ARG A 48 2.54 8.27 7.46
N PRO A 49 1.76 9.31 7.82
CA PRO A 49 0.65 9.16 8.77
C PRO A 49 -0.48 8.29 8.20
N ILE A 50 -0.80 8.44 6.92
CA ILE A 50 -1.77 7.59 6.21
C ILE A 50 -1.34 6.12 6.29
N ALA A 51 -0.03 5.86 6.19
CA ALA A 51 0.49 4.52 6.24
C ALA A 51 0.18 3.82 7.57
N SER A 52 0.20 4.57 8.67
CA SER A 52 0.01 4.04 10.02
C SER A 52 -1.47 4.00 10.43
N ASN A 53 -2.28 4.95 9.94
CA ASN A 53 -3.67 5.11 10.38
C ASN A 53 -4.69 4.52 9.40
N GLY A 54 -4.30 4.29 8.13
CA GLY A 54 -5.25 4.01 7.06
C GLY A 54 -6.09 5.25 6.69
N ILE A 55 -7.13 5.04 5.88
CA ILE A 55 -8.15 6.03 5.55
C ILE A 55 -9.51 5.32 5.61
N GLU A 56 -10.23 5.54 6.72
CA GLU A 56 -11.51 4.87 7.00
C GLU A 56 -12.57 5.17 5.94
N ASP A 57 -12.67 6.42 5.48
CA ASP A 57 -13.67 6.89 4.51
C ASP A 57 -13.63 6.14 3.16
N ILE A 58 -12.47 5.60 2.79
CA ILE A 58 -12.30 4.81 1.55
C ILE A 58 -12.02 3.33 1.84
N GLY A 59 -12.16 2.91 3.09
CA GLY A 59 -11.89 1.54 3.54
C GLY A 59 -10.43 1.11 3.38
N LEU A 60 -9.50 2.07 3.36
CA LEU A 60 -8.06 1.75 3.31
C LEU A 60 -7.60 1.40 4.72
N PRO A 61 -7.25 0.13 5.01
CA PRO A 61 -6.73 -0.22 6.32
C PRO A 61 -5.34 0.40 6.55
N PRO A 62 -4.86 0.41 7.81
CA PRO A 62 -3.46 0.66 8.09
C PRO A 62 -2.57 -0.24 7.22
N ILE A 63 -1.56 0.35 6.58
CA ILE A 63 -0.54 -0.39 5.82
C ILE A 63 0.74 -0.57 6.64
N ASN A 64 0.77 -0.08 7.88
CA ASN A 64 1.86 -0.27 8.81
C ASN A 64 1.39 -0.33 10.29
N PRO A 65 1.23 -1.54 10.88
CA PRO A 65 1.45 -2.82 10.21
C PRO A 65 0.31 -3.15 9.24
N LEU A 66 0.66 -3.63 8.05
CA LEU A 66 -0.29 -4.25 7.12
C LEU A 66 -0.58 -5.67 7.60
N ILE A 67 -1.84 -5.97 7.91
CA ILE A 67 -2.27 -7.31 8.33
C ILE A 67 -3.10 -7.93 7.22
N ILE A 68 -2.62 -9.03 6.67
CA ILE A 68 -3.31 -9.85 5.67
C ILE A 68 -3.82 -11.11 6.39
N PRO A 69 -5.15 -11.30 6.51
CA PRO A 69 -5.70 -12.41 7.29
C PRO A 69 -5.28 -13.78 6.78
N GLU A 70 -5.24 -13.96 5.46
CA GLU A 70 -4.90 -15.21 4.82
C GLU A 70 -4.26 -14.98 3.45
N ILE A 71 -3.14 -15.65 3.20
CA ILE A 71 -2.50 -15.74 1.89
C ILE A 71 -2.44 -17.22 1.52
N PHE A 72 -3.00 -17.57 0.37
CA PHE A 72 -2.93 -18.91 -0.18
C PHE A 72 -2.01 -18.94 -1.39
N MET A 73 -1.06 -19.87 -1.39
CA MET A 73 -0.15 -20.13 -2.50
C MET A 73 -0.17 -21.62 -2.81
N SER A 74 -0.09 -21.96 -4.09
CA SER A 74 0.00 -23.35 -4.54
C SER A 74 1.05 -23.49 -5.62
N LEU A 75 1.88 -24.52 -5.51
CA LEU A 75 2.76 -24.98 -6.58
C LEU A 75 2.26 -26.33 -7.06
N ASP A 76 1.99 -26.43 -8.35
CA ASP A 76 1.59 -27.69 -9.00
C ASP A 76 2.46 -27.95 -10.21
N THR A 77 3.23 -29.02 -10.15
CA THR A 77 4.20 -29.44 -11.17
C THR A 77 4.22 -30.97 -11.23
N SER A 78 4.84 -31.54 -12.27
CA SER A 78 4.97 -33.00 -12.40
C SER A 78 5.70 -33.68 -11.25
N MET A 79 6.55 -32.96 -10.52
CA MET A 79 7.37 -33.50 -9.43
C MET A 79 6.98 -32.97 -8.05
N ALA A 80 6.14 -31.96 -7.95
CA ALA A 80 5.78 -31.36 -6.67
C ALA A 80 4.39 -30.75 -6.75
N ASN A 81 3.56 -31.10 -5.78
CA ASN A 81 2.27 -30.49 -5.56
C ASN A 81 2.18 -30.08 -4.10
N PHE A 82 2.23 -28.79 -3.79
CA PHE A 82 2.05 -28.33 -2.42
C PHE A 82 1.33 -27.00 -2.34
N THR A 83 0.66 -26.82 -1.22
CA THR A 83 -0.08 -25.63 -0.82
C THR A 83 0.59 -25.04 0.40
N VAL A 84 0.68 -23.72 0.43
CA VAL A 84 1.17 -22.93 1.55
C VAL A 84 0.09 -21.92 1.89
N THR A 85 -0.44 -21.99 3.10
CA THR A 85 -1.35 -21.00 3.64
C THR A 85 -0.65 -20.23 4.74
N VAL A 86 -0.61 -18.91 4.62
CA VAL A 86 -0.08 -18.01 5.64
C VAL A 86 -1.24 -17.28 6.29
N PHE A 87 -1.35 -17.36 7.61
CA PHE A 87 -2.40 -16.74 8.39
C PHE A 87 -1.85 -15.58 9.22
N ASN A 88 -2.65 -14.52 9.35
CA ASN A 88 -2.31 -13.30 10.08
C ASN A 88 -0.94 -12.76 9.68
N TYR A 89 -0.70 -12.72 8.36
CA TYR A 89 0.55 -12.22 7.82
C TYR A 89 0.66 -10.72 8.08
N THR A 90 1.68 -10.33 8.83
CA THR A 90 1.87 -8.96 9.30
C THR A 90 3.14 -8.42 8.68
N VAL A 91 3.09 -7.25 8.06
CA VAL A 91 4.24 -6.53 7.52
C VAL A 91 4.31 -5.17 8.21
N GLY A 92 5.43 -4.88 8.86
CA GLY A 92 5.68 -3.60 9.54
C GLY A 92 6.86 -2.83 8.95
N GLY A 93 7.19 -1.70 9.54
CA GLY A 93 8.35 -0.86 9.19
C GLY A 93 8.20 0.00 7.93
N MET A 94 7.07 -0.09 7.21
CA MET A 94 6.89 0.59 5.90
C MET A 94 6.78 2.12 6.01
N ASN A 95 6.58 2.68 7.20
CA ASN A 95 6.55 4.13 7.42
C ASN A 95 7.92 4.74 7.75
N ASN A 96 8.93 3.89 8.02
CA ASN A 96 10.28 4.29 8.38
C ASN A 96 11.22 4.06 7.20
N TYR A 97 11.15 4.99 6.24
CA TYR A 97 11.94 4.95 5.02
C TYR A 97 12.64 6.28 4.74
N ASP A 98 13.71 6.20 3.97
CA ASP A 98 14.44 7.33 3.42
C ASP A 98 14.37 7.31 1.89
N ILE A 99 13.98 8.44 1.29
CA ILE A 99 14.06 8.62 -0.16
C ILE A 99 15.46 9.12 -0.48
N LYS A 100 16.28 8.27 -1.09
CA LYS A 100 17.66 8.62 -1.48
C LYS A 100 17.71 9.32 -2.83
N GLU A 101 16.89 8.89 -3.78
CA GLU A 101 16.85 9.44 -5.12
C GLU A 101 15.41 9.51 -5.64
N PHE A 102 15.12 10.59 -6.36
CA PHE A 102 13.89 10.75 -7.12
C PHE A 102 14.21 11.42 -8.45
N GLU A 103 13.75 10.80 -9.54
CA GLU A 103 13.89 11.30 -10.90
C GLU A 103 12.54 11.16 -11.62
N TYR A 104 12.17 12.20 -12.36
CA TYR A 104 10.99 12.20 -13.21
C TYR A 104 11.40 12.48 -14.65
N ASP A 105 11.07 11.55 -15.54
CA ASP A 105 11.26 11.71 -16.97
C ASP A 105 9.91 12.15 -17.59
N PRO A 106 9.79 13.41 -18.05
CA PRO A 106 8.56 13.91 -18.65
C PRO A 106 8.27 13.35 -20.04
N GLU A 107 9.27 12.86 -20.77
CA GLU A 107 9.10 12.31 -22.13
C GLU A 107 8.47 10.92 -22.06
N THR A 108 8.95 10.08 -21.14
CA THR A 108 8.43 8.73 -20.93
C THR A 108 7.32 8.65 -19.88
N MET A 109 7.08 9.74 -19.15
CA MET A 109 6.18 9.81 -17.99
C MET A 109 6.55 8.79 -16.90
N THR A 110 7.84 8.49 -16.75
CA THR A 110 8.32 7.53 -15.74
C THR A 110 8.84 8.24 -14.51
N TYR A 111 8.62 7.61 -13.36
CA TYR A 111 9.16 8.04 -12.09
C TYR A 111 10.11 6.97 -11.57
N ARG A 112 11.32 7.38 -11.19
CA ARG A 112 12.31 6.50 -10.57
C ARG A 112 12.53 6.94 -9.13
N PHE A 113 12.42 5.98 -8.22
CA PHE A 113 12.63 6.19 -6.80
C PHE A 113 13.69 5.22 -6.30
N ARG A 114 14.62 5.71 -5.49
CA ARG A 114 15.42 4.87 -4.59
C ARG A 114 14.95 5.13 -3.17
N ILE A 115 14.31 4.13 -2.58
CA ILE A 115 13.79 4.18 -1.22
C ILE A 115 14.51 3.11 -0.42
N GLU A 116 15.05 3.49 0.73
CA GLU A 116 15.67 2.58 1.69
C GLU A 116 14.78 2.49 2.92
N PHE A 117 14.58 1.27 3.42
CA PHE A 117 13.86 1.01 4.67
C PHE A 117 14.87 0.56 5.71
N GLU A 118 14.69 0.96 6.97
CA GLU A 118 15.61 0.58 8.05
C GLU A 118 15.46 -0.88 8.43
N THR A 119 14.23 -1.32 8.71
CA THR A 119 13.92 -2.73 8.99
C THR A 119 12.46 -3.00 8.65
N ILE A 120 12.21 -4.09 7.92
CA ILE A 120 10.86 -4.54 7.56
C ILE A 120 10.57 -5.86 8.28
N PRO A 121 10.03 -5.82 9.52
CA PRO A 121 9.62 -7.04 10.22
C PRO A 121 8.38 -7.64 9.57
N MET A 122 8.41 -8.95 9.39
CA MET A 122 7.33 -9.74 8.81
C MET A 122 7.08 -10.99 9.63
N SER A 123 5.82 -11.28 9.93
CA SER A 123 5.47 -12.46 10.71
C SER A 123 4.16 -13.09 10.27
N GLY A 124 4.00 -14.39 10.49
CA GLY A 124 2.76 -15.09 10.21
C GLY A 124 2.80 -16.56 10.57
N SER A 125 1.64 -17.18 10.73
CA SER A 125 1.53 -18.63 10.92
C SER A 125 1.44 -19.31 9.57
N VAL A 126 2.32 -20.26 9.31
CA VAL A 126 2.42 -20.93 8.00
C VAL A 126 1.96 -22.38 8.15
N LYS A 127 1.07 -22.80 7.26
CA LYS A 127 0.66 -24.19 7.10
C LYS A 127 1.08 -24.66 5.72
N VAL A 128 1.82 -25.75 5.66
CA VAL A 128 2.27 -26.38 4.42
C VAL A 128 1.62 -27.74 4.31
N ASN A 129 1.10 -28.06 3.13
CA ASN A 129 0.55 -29.37 2.82
C ASN A 129 0.83 -29.71 1.35
N GLY A 130 1.49 -30.84 1.12
CA GLY A 130 1.72 -31.34 -0.23
C GLY A 130 2.67 -32.52 -0.28
N HIS A 131 3.25 -32.74 -1.45
CA HIS A 131 4.14 -33.84 -1.74
C HIS A 131 5.24 -33.38 -2.71
N ILE A 132 6.43 -33.95 -2.56
CA ILE A 132 7.49 -33.91 -3.57
C ILE A 132 7.68 -35.35 -4.05
N ILE A 133 7.38 -35.58 -5.33
CA ILE A 133 7.33 -36.88 -5.99
C ILE A 133 6.36 -37.80 -5.23
N ASN A 134 6.86 -38.63 -4.32
CA ASN A 134 6.09 -39.56 -3.49
C ASN A 134 6.25 -39.31 -1.99
N VAL A 135 6.95 -38.24 -1.58
CA VAL A 135 7.21 -37.92 -0.18
C VAL A 135 6.24 -36.82 0.29
N PRO A 136 5.39 -37.09 1.30
CA PRO A 136 4.50 -36.08 1.85
C PRO A 136 5.28 -35.04 2.67
N ILE A 137 4.89 -33.78 2.51
CA ILE A 137 5.35 -32.63 3.29
C ILE A 137 4.13 -31.96 3.90
N VAL A 138 3.98 -32.14 5.21
CA VAL A 138 2.93 -31.50 5.99
C VAL A 138 3.58 -30.89 7.23
N GLY A 139 3.27 -29.62 7.49
CA GLY A 139 3.85 -28.92 8.61
C GLY A 139 3.08 -27.66 8.96
N ASN A 140 3.20 -27.26 10.22
CA ASN A 140 2.78 -25.95 10.70
C ASN A 140 3.99 -25.28 11.34
N ALA A 141 4.18 -24.00 11.08
CA ALA A 141 5.29 -23.23 11.61
C ALA A 141 4.84 -21.79 11.89
N TYR A 142 5.65 -21.06 12.65
CA TYR A 142 5.53 -19.63 12.80
C TYR A 142 6.76 -18.97 12.16
N ALA A 143 6.53 -18.08 11.20
CA ALA A 143 7.58 -17.33 10.54
C ALA A 143 7.72 -15.96 11.21
N ASN A 144 8.96 -15.58 11.49
CA ASN A 144 9.34 -14.23 11.92
C ASN A 144 10.65 -13.88 11.21
N CYS A 145 10.56 -12.96 10.26
CA CYS A 145 11.66 -12.53 9.40
C CYS A 145 11.79 -11.01 9.49
N ALA A 146 12.99 -10.48 9.33
CA ALA A 146 13.23 -9.05 9.20
C ALA A 146 14.23 -8.82 8.06
N PHE A 147 13.95 -7.85 7.21
CA PHE A 147 14.81 -7.40 6.11
C PHE A 147 15.37 -6.02 6.40
#